data_AF-A0A1Q3GV58-F1
#
_entry.id   AF-A0A1Q3GV58-F1
#
_cell.length_a   1.000
_cell.length_b   1.000
_cell.length_c   1.000
_cell.angle_alpha   90.00
_cell.angle_beta   90.00
_cell.angle_gamma   90.00
#
_symmetry.space_group_name_H-M   'P 1'
#
loop_
_entity.id
_entity.type
_entity.pdbx_description
1 polymer ?
#
loop_
_entity_poly.entity_id
_entity_poly.type
_entity_poly.pdbx_seq_one_letter_code
_entity_poly.pdbx_strand_id
1 'polypeptide(L)'
;MKSSETQNLLRLLGSAEMAALGLEIHQGSPTPESTALLNDYQKLYELIFNETVDTFSPEHLQKLNDSAIDLSCRELDILPSEIAQLSQLRKLYLAHNKFSTFPFELTLLSKLQKLVLSNNQLRRLPPTIGQCSAMQVLVLSDNQLKILPSEIGQLTELRELFLSNNKLRALPPEISQLSQLRTLHLGNNHLNRKQRAIITSWLPHCFISWR
;
A
#
# COMPACT_ATOMS: atom_id res chain seq x y z
N MET A 1 -7.50 -3.89 37.62
CA MET A 1 -7.17 -2.57 37.04
C MET A 1 -6.38 -2.70 35.73
N LYS A 2 -5.23 -3.39 35.68
CA LYS A 2 -4.46 -3.58 34.42
C LYS A 2 -5.29 -4.05 33.20
N SER A 3 -6.25 -4.96 33.40
CA SER A 3 -7.08 -5.48 32.29
C SER A 3 -7.99 -4.45 31.63
N SER A 4 -8.48 -3.41 32.33
CA SER A 4 -9.42 -2.44 31.73
C SER A 4 -8.70 -1.35 30.93
N GLU A 5 -7.52 -0.94 31.38
CA GLU A 5 -6.66 0.02 30.67
C GLU A 5 -6.10 -0.57 29.38
N THR A 6 -5.62 -1.82 29.43
CA THR A 6 -5.17 -2.54 28.22
C THR A 6 -6.32 -2.73 27.22
N GLN A 7 -7.53 -3.06 27.68
CA GLN A 7 -8.70 -3.18 26.80
C GLN A 7 -9.11 -1.83 26.18
N ASN A 8 -9.02 -0.73 26.93
CA ASN A 8 -9.29 0.61 26.42
C ASN A 8 -8.25 1.05 25.37
N LEU A 9 -6.96 0.76 25.60
CA LEU A 9 -5.89 1.07 24.64
C LEU A 9 -5.92 0.17 23.41
N LEU A 10 -6.25 -1.12 23.55
CA LEU A 10 -6.51 -2.01 22.42
C LEU A 10 -7.65 -1.49 21.54
N ARG A 11 -8.74 -1.02 22.16
CA ARG A 11 -9.87 -0.42 21.46
C ARG A 11 -9.49 0.89 20.77
N LEU A 12 -8.57 1.67 21.34
CA LEU A 12 -8.15 2.98 20.83
C LEU A 12 -7.11 2.87 19.70
N LEU A 13 -6.13 1.99 19.86
CA LEU A 13 -4.92 1.92 19.03
C LEU A 13 -4.95 0.80 17.98
N GLY A 14 -5.98 -0.06 17.98
CA GLY A 14 -6.29 -0.97 16.87
C GLY A 14 -5.28 -2.09 16.59
N SER A 15 -4.10 -2.07 17.18
CA SER A 15 -3.13 -3.17 17.18
C SER A 15 -2.70 -3.52 18.61
N ALA A 16 -2.41 -4.80 18.83
CA ALA A 16 -1.91 -5.27 20.11
C ALA A 16 -0.52 -4.70 20.41
N GLU A 17 0.31 -4.50 19.38
CA GLU A 17 1.63 -3.90 19.53
C GLU A 17 1.53 -2.42 19.96
N MET A 18 0.72 -1.59 19.29
CA MET A 18 0.55 -0.19 19.68
C MET A 18 -0.10 -0.06 21.06
N ALA A 19 -1.03 -0.96 21.42
CA ALA A 19 -1.63 -0.97 22.75
C ALA A 19 -0.64 -1.32 23.87
N ALA A 20 0.25 -2.29 23.63
CA ALA A 20 1.33 -2.63 24.56
C ALA A 20 2.29 -1.44 24.76
N LEU A 21 2.70 -0.79 23.67
CA LEU A 21 3.54 0.42 23.74
C LEU A 21 2.84 1.56 24.47
N GLY A 22 1.57 1.83 24.17
CA GLY A 22 0.80 2.88 24.84
C GLY A 22 0.74 2.68 26.35
N LEU A 23 0.65 1.43 26.82
CA LEU A 23 0.72 1.10 28.25
C LEU A 23 2.10 1.38 28.85
N GLU A 24 3.18 0.99 28.16
CA GLU A 24 4.55 1.20 28.64
C GLU A 24 4.91 2.70 28.73
N ILE A 25 4.47 3.50 27.74
CA ILE A 25 4.57 4.97 27.79
C ILE A 25 3.83 5.51 29.00
N HIS A 26 2.58 5.09 29.20
CA HIS A 26 1.75 5.56 30.31
C HIS A 26 2.34 5.19 31.68
N GLN A 27 3.03 4.04 31.77
CA GLN A 27 3.68 3.56 33.00
C GLN A 27 5.10 4.13 33.19
N GLY A 28 5.61 4.95 32.27
CA GLY A 28 6.90 5.63 32.38
C GLY A 28 8.11 4.68 32.44
N SER A 29 7.98 3.46 31.90
CA SER A 29 9.02 2.42 31.99
C SER A 29 9.14 1.61 30.69
N PRO A 30 9.48 2.25 29.56
CA PRO A 30 9.64 1.56 28.28
C PRO A 30 10.89 0.66 28.30
N THR A 31 10.76 -0.54 27.75
CA THR A 31 11.93 -1.40 27.49
C THR A 31 12.81 -0.82 26.37
N PRO A 32 14.07 -1.28 26.19
CA PRO A 32 14.88 -0.88 25.04
C PRO A 32 14.22 -1.19 23.68
N GLU A 33 13.51 -2.31 23.58
CA GLU A 33 12.75 -2.70 22.38
C GLU A 33 11.60 -1.71 22.13
N SER A 34 10.84 -1.38 23.18
CA SER A 34 9.76 -0.40 23.10
C SER A 34 10.26 1.00 22.77
N THR A 35 11.45 1.37 23.24
CA THR A 35 12.08 2.66 22.91
C THR A 35 12.45 2.73 21.43
N ALA A 36 13.02 1.66 20.88
CA ALA A 36 13.32 1.58 19.44
C ALA A 36 12.03 1.69 18.61
N LEU A 37 10.99 0.97 19.01
CA LEU A 37 9.70 0.98 18.33
C LEU A 37 8.99 2.35 18.42
N LEU A 38 9.15 3.06 19.53
CA LEU A 38 8.65 4.44 19.68
C LEU A 38 9.37 5.41 18.74
N ASN A 39 10.69 5.28 18.58
CA ASN A 39 11.44 6.09 17.63
C ASN A 39 10.97 5.84 16.19
N ASP A 40 10.66 4.60 15.84
CA ASP A 40 10.11 4.25 14.53
C ASP A 40 8.74 4.88 14.29
N TYR A 41 7.82 4.80 15.27
CA TYR A 41 6.53 5.48 15.18
C TYR A 41 6.67 7.01 15.14
N GLN A 42 7.64 7.59 15.83
CA GLN A 42 7.91 9.02 15.76
C GLN A 42 8.35 9.44 14.35
N LYS A 43 9.29 8.72 13.73
CA LYS A 43 9.68 8.98 12.33
C LYS A 43 8.49 8.88 11.38
N LEU A 44 7.63 7.88 11.57
CA LEU A 44 6.41 7.72 10.77
C LEU A 44 5.46 8.91 10.97
N TYR A 45 5.28 9.36 12.20
CA TYR A 45 4.43 10.52 12.50
C TYR A 45 4.96 11.77 11.80
N GLU A 46 6.26 12.04 11.92
CA GLU A 46 6.93 13.15 11.25
C GLU A 46 6.75 13.06 9.73
N LEU A 47 6.96 11.88 9.13
CA LEU A 47 6.75 11.67 7.71
C LEU A 47 5.28 11.89 7.29
N ILE A 48 4.32 11.36 8.05
CA ILE A 48 2.89 11.33 7.69
C ILE A 48 2.24 12.70 7.88
N PHE A 49 2.52 13.37 8.99
CA PHE A 49 1.88 14.63 9.37
C PHE A 49 2.74 15.85 9.07
N ASN A 50 4.01 15.68 8.70
CA ASN A 50 4.96 16.77 8.50
C ASN A 50 5.08 17.66 9.75
N GLU A 51 5.06 17.01 10.92
CA GLU A 51 5.06 17.63 12.25
C GLU A 51 6.12 16.94 13.13
N THR A 52 7.05 17.72 13.69
CA THR A 52 8.01 17.24 14.70
C THR A 52 7.40 17.30 16.08
N VAL A 53 7.61 16.27 16.90
CA VAL A 53 7.02 16.17 18.25
C VAL A 53 8.12 15.96 19.28
N ASP A 54 8.21 16.86 20.27
CA ASP A 54 9.19 16.75 21.36
C ASP A 54 8.87 15.59 22.32
N THR A 55 7.59 15.30 22.53
CA THR A 55 7.12 14.20 23.37
C THR A 55 6.09 13.35 22.65
N PHE A 56 6.47 12.12 22.30
CA PHE A 56 5.58 11.17 21.65
C PHE A 56 4.59 10.57 22.67
N SER A 57 3.29 10.59 22.33
CA SER A 57 2.20 10.25 23.25
C SER A 57 1.21 9.25 22.62
N PRO A 58 0.35 8.60 23.42
CA PRO A 58 -0.66 7.68 22.89
C PRO A 58 -1.62 8.30 21.86
N GLU A 59 -1.84 9.61 21.91
CA GLU A 59 -2.68 10.33 20.93
C GLU A 59 -2.03 10.35 19.52
N HIS A 60 -0.70 10.44 19.47
CA HIS A 60 0.06 10.36 18.21
C HIS A 60 0.00 8.94 17.62
N LEU A 61 0.12 7.91 18.48
CA LEU A 61 -0.09 6.52 18.07
C LEU A 61 -1.52 6.30 17.53
N GLN A 62 -2.52 6.91 18.15
CA GLN A 62 -3.90 6.82 17.68
C GLN A 62 -4.07 7.42 16.28
N LYS A 63 -3.44 8.58 16.00
CA LYS A 63 -3.45 9.19 14.67
C LYS A 63 -2.78 8.30 13.61
N LEU A 64 -1.69 7.61 13.97
CA LEU A 64 -1.01 6.66 13.08
C LEU A 64 -1.82 5.41 12.75
N ASN A 65 -2.79 5.07 13.61
CA ASN A 65 -3.70 3.95 13.40
C ASN A 65 -4.83 4.27 12.39
N ASP A 66 -4.73 5.38 11.64
CA ASP A 66 -5.67 5.65 10.56
C ASP A 66 -5.58 4.54 9.49
N SER A 67 -6.76 4.09 9.05
CA SER A 67 -6.90 3.14 7.96
C SER A 67 -6.53 3.74 6.60
N ALA A 68 -6.41 5.06 6.50
CA ALA A 68 -6.08 5.76 5.26
C ALA A 68 -4.97 6.79 5.48
N ILE A 69 -3.86 6.67 4.74
CA ILE A 69 -2.75 7.61 4.79
C ILE A 69 -2.49 8.16 3.39
N ASP A 70 -2.32 9.48 3.30
CA ASP A 70 -1.93 10.16 2.07
C ASP A 70 -0.53 10.77 2.19
N LEU A 71 0.40 10.19 1.44
CA LEU A 71 1.79 10.62 1.26
C LEU A 71 2.03 11.13 -0.17
N SER A 72 0.99 11.55 -0.88
CA SER A 72 1.09 12.06 -2.25
C SER A 72 1.77 13.43 -2.29
N CYS A 73 2.45 13.74 -3.40
CA CYS A 73 3.11 15.03 -3.63
C CYS A 73 4.22 15.37 -2.61
N ARG A 74 4.98 14.38 -2.12
CA ARG A 74 6.03 14.56 -1.10
C ARG A 74 7.44 14.34 -1.60
N GLU A 75 7.61 14.26 -2.91
CA GLU A 75 8.90 14.02 -3.56
C GLU A 75 9.63 12.75 -3.09
N LEU A 76 8.90 11.79 -2.50
CA LEU A 76 9.47 10.57 -1.93
C LEU A 76 10.02 9.67 -3.02
N ASP A 77 11.27 9.24 -2.88
CA ASP A 77 11.89 8.21 -3.73
C ASP A 77 12.00 6.85 -3.02
N ILE A 78 11.97 6.87 -1.69
CA ILE A 78 11.95 5.71 -0.79
C ILE A 78 10.85 5.87 0.26
N LEU A 79 10.32 4.74 0.73
CA LEU A 79 9.38 4.66 1.83
C LEU A 79 10.12 4.02 3.01
N PRO A 80 10.07 4.58 4.23
CA PRO A 80 10.74 3.99 5.38
C PRO A 80 10.18 2.61 5.68
N SER A 81 11.02 1.69 6.13
CA SER A 81 10.61 0.30 6.36
C SER A 81 9.63 0.17 7.53
N GLU A 82 9.69 1.15 8.43
CA GLU A 82 8.78 1.35 9.54
C GLU A 82 7.31 1.39 9.09
N ILE A 83 6.99 1.77 7.83
CA ILE A 83 5.60 1.81 7.34
C ILE A 83 4.89 0.46 7.45
N ALA A 84 5.64 -0.65 7.41
CA ALA A 84 5.13 -2.00 7.56
C ALA A 84 4.54 -2.27 8.97
N GLN A 85 4.88 -1.45 9.96
CA GLN A 85 4.34 -1.52 11.32
C GLN A 85 2.87 -1.07 11.38
N LEU A 86 2.39 -0.33 10.38
CA LEU A 86 1.00 0.14 10.29
C LEU A 86 0.05 -0.98 9.82
N SER A 87 -0.05 -2.04 10.60
CA SER A 87 -0.77 -3.29 10.26
C SER A 87 -2.28 -3.12 10.03
N GLN A 88 -2.86 -1.97 10.42
CA GLN A 88 -4.26 -1.63 10.20
C GLN A 88 -4.49 -0.82 8.91
N LEU A 89 -3.43 -0.40 8.22
CA LEU A 89 -3.52 0.44 7.04
C LEU A 89 -4.26 -0.29 5.91
N ARG A 90 -5.32 0.35 5.40
CA ARG A 90 -6.16 -0.18 4.31
C ARG A 90 -6.03 0.61 3.02
N LYS A 91 -5.71 1.90 3.10
CA LYS A 91 -5.61 2.79 1.95
C LYS A 91 -4.32 3.58 2.06
N LEU A 92 -3.49 3.51 1.03
CA LEU A 92 -2.26 4.28 0.95
C LEU A 92 -2.19 5.02 -0.38
N TYR A 93 -2.02 6.33 -0.30
CA TYR A 93 -1.85 7.20 -1.45
C TYR A 93 -0.40 7.68 -1.49
N LEU A 94 0.27 7.39 -2.59
CA LEU A 94 1.68 7.70 -2.88
C LEU A 94 1.80 8.37 -4.27
N ALA A 95 0.74 9.03 -4.72
CA ALA A 95 0.72 9.63 -6.06
C ALA A 95 1.69 10.81 -6.14
N HIS A 96 2.20 11.10 -7.35
CA HIS A 96 3.07 12.27 -7.59
C HIS A 96 4.32 12.27 -6.69
N ASN A 97 5.04 11.15 -6.67
CA ASN A 97 6.30 10.98 -5.96
C ASN A 97 7.41 10.61 -6.96
N LYS A 98 8.58 10.22 -6.46
CA LYS A 98 9.78 9.88 -7.24
C LYS A 98 10.13 8.39 -7.18
N PHE A 99 9.20 7.51 -6.78
CA PHE A 99 9.46 6.07 -6.67
C PHE A 99 9.87 5.47 -8.01
N SER A 100 11.12 5.01 -8.10
CA SER A 100 11.66 4.32 -9.27
C SER A 100 11.50 2.79 -9.19
N THR A 101 11.36 2.29 -7.97
CA THR A 101 11.08 0.89 -7.61
C THR A 101 9.86 0.82 -6.71
N PHE A 102 9.14 -0.29 -6.78
CA PHE A 102 8.02 -0.55 -5.87
C PHE A 102 8.57 -0.74 -4.44
N PRO A 103 8.04 -0.06 -3.42
CA PRO A 103 8.48 -0.25 -2.04
C PRO A 103 8.04 -1.64 -1.54
N PHE A 104 9.00 -2.50 -1.20
CA PHE A 104 8.72 -3.89 -0.87
C PHE A 104 7.95 -4.00 0.46
N GLU A 105 8.04 -3.00 1.32
CA GLU A 105 7.41 -2.95 2.63
C GLU A 105 5.88 -2.93 2.54
N LEU A 106 5.35 -2.48 1.40
CA LEU A 106 3.93 -2.55 1.10
C LEU A 106 3.40 -3.99 0.98
N THR A 107 4.27 -4.97 0.71
CA THR A 107 3.86 -6.39 0.63
C THR A 107 3.67 -7.03 2.00
N LEU A 108 4.13 -6.36 3.07
CA LEU A 108 3.92 -6.78 4.45
C LEU A 108 2.57 -6.29 5.01
N LEU A 109 1.93 -5.34 4.34
CA LEU A 109 0.65 -4.75 4.75
C LEU A 109 -0.53 -5.63 4.32
N SER A 110 -0.74 -6.74 5.04
CA SER A 110 -1.78 -7.75 4.74
C SER A 110 -3.22 -7.23 4.64
N LYS A 111 -3.52 -6.08 5.24
CA LYS A 111 -4.86 -5.45 5.21
C LYS A 111 -5.01 -4.36 4.14
N LEU A 112 -3.97 -4.10 3.33
CA LEU A 112 -3.98 -3.03 2.34
C LEU A 112 -4.95 -3.38 1.20
N GLN A 113 -5.98 -2.56 1.04
CA GLN A 113 -7.08 -2.72 0.08
C GLN A 113 -6.97 -1.75 -1.09
N LYS A 114 -6.38 -0.58 -0.89
CA LYS A 114 -6.21 0.43 -1.94
C LYS A 114 -4.80 0.99 -1.91
N LEU A 115 -4.13 0.91 -3.05
CA LEU A 115 -2.81 1.49 -3.25
C LEU A 115 -2.82 2.38 -4.48
N VAL A 116 -2.47 3.66 -4.29
CA VAL A 116 -2.34 4.64 -5.38
C VAL A 116 -0.88 5.03 -5.53
N LEU A 117 -0.28 4.65 -6.65
CA LEU A 117 1.11 4.90 -7.04
C LEU A 117 1.20 5.65 -8.37
N SER A 118 0.13 6.34 -8.77
CA SER A 118 0.10 7.08 -10.03
C SER A 118 1.11 8.22 -10.08
N ASN A 119 1.61 8.58 -11.26
CA ASN A 119 2.59 9.66 -11.43
C ASN A 119 3.87 9.40 -10.63
N ASN A 120 4.49 8.25 -10.88
CA ASN A 120 5.79 7.84 -10.33
C ASN A 120 6.71 7.39 -11.47
N GLN A 121 7.85 6.80 -11.14
CA GLN A 121 8.87 6.38 -12.10
C GLN A 121 9.05 4.84 -12.12
N LEU A 122 8.04 4.10 -11.68
CA LEU A 122 8.11 2.64 -11.53
C LEU A 122 8.36 1.96 -12.87
N ARG A 123 9.41 1.15 -12.95
CA ARG A 123 9.79 0.40 -14.17
C ARG A 123 9.30 -1.04 -14.17
N ARG A 124 9.07 -1.60 -12.98
CA ARG A 124 8.62 -2.98 -12.74
C ARG A 124 7.87 -3.06 -11.42
N LEU A 125 7.02 -4.06 -11.28
CA LEU A 125 6.52 -4.53 -9.99
C LEU A 125 7.31 -5.79 -9.58
N PRO A 126 7.55 -6.00 -8.27
CA PRO A 126 8.21 -7.19 -7.77
C PRO A 126 7.21 -8.37 -7.78
N PRO A 127 7.69 -9.63 -7.90
CA PRO A 127 6.84 -10.81 -7.73
C PRO A 127 6.09 -10.83 -6.40
N THR A 128 6.68 -10.26 -5.34
CA THR A 128 6.06 -10.17 -4.01
C THR A 128 4.78 -9.34 -3.98
N ILE A 129 4.42 -8.61 -5.05
CA ILE A 129 3.12 -7.94 -5.15
C ILE A 129 1.95 -8.92 -4.92
N GLY A 130 2.09 -10.19 -5.30
CA GLY A 130 1.07 -11.21 -5.10
C GLY A 130 0.74 -11.50 -3.63
N GLN A 131 1.59 -11.07 -2.69
CA GLN A 131 1.35 -11.18 -1.24
C GLN A 131 0.29 -10.19 -0.74
N CYS A 132 -0.03 -9.14 -1.51
CA CYS A 132 -1.06 -8.15 -1.15
C CYS A 132 -2.49 -8.69 -1.39
N SER A 133 -2.82 -9.83 -0.80
CA SER A 133 -4.04 -10.60 -1.11
C SER A 133 -5.36 -9.86 -0.83
N ALA A 134 -5.35 -8.87 0.06
CA ALA A 134 -6.51 -8.03 0.36
C ALA A 134 -6.73 -6.86 -0.63
N MET A 135 -5.83 -6.68 -1.62
CA MET A 135 -5.85 -5.55 -2.55
C MET A 135 -7.11 -5.58 -3.42
N GLN A 136 -7.87 -4.49 -3.41
CA GLN A 136 -9.10 -4.29 -4.19
C GLN A 136 -8.92 -3.25 -5.29
N VAL A 137 -8.10 -2.23 -5.06
CA VAL A 137 -7.87 -1.13 -6.00
C VAL A 137 -6.37 -0.86 -6.10
N LEU A 138 -5.81 -1.03 -7.29
CA LEU A 138 -4.40 -0.74 -7.56
C LEU A 138 -4.28 0.28 -8.70
N VAL A 139 -3.78 1.47 -8.38
CA VAL A 139 -3.60 2.56 -9.35
C VAL A 139 -2.13 2.76 -9.63
N LEU A 140 -1.71 2.45 -10.85
CA LEU A 140 -0.33 2.51 -11.34
C LEU A 140 -0.21 3.34 -12.62
N SER A 141 -1.20 4.18 -12.92
CA SER A 141 -1.19 5.03 -14.11
C SER A 141 -0.01 6.00 -14.09
N ASP A 142 0.46 6.45 -15.25
CA ASP A 142 1.54 7.43 -15.37
C ASP A 142 2.83 6.93 -14.68
N ASN A 143 3.31 5.78 -15.14
CA ASN A 143 4.56 5.15 -14.71
C ASN A 143 5.35 4.67 -15.95
N GLN A 144 6.38 3.84 -15.75
CA GLN A 144 7.24 3.35 -16.83
C GLN A 144 7.23 1.82 -16.94
N LEU A 145 6.15 1.17 -16.49
CA LEU A 145 6.03 -0.28 -16.45
C LEU A 145 6.09 -0.86 -17.86
N LYS A 146 7.01 -1.80 -18.08
CA LYS A 146 7.16 -2.50 -19.36
C LYS A 146 6.47 -3.87 -19.37
N ILE A 147 6.41 -4.50 -18.20
CA ILE A 147 5.82 -5.81 -17.94
C ILE A 147 5.14 -5.78 -16.57
N LEU A 148 4.18 -6.68 -16.37
CA LEU A 148 3.69 -7.05 -15.04
C LEU A 148 4.23 -8.46 -14.70
N PRO A 149 4.54 -8.73 -13.42
CA PRO A 149 4.86 -10.09 -12.96
C PRO A 149 3.62 -10.99 -13.06
N SER A 150 3.80 -12.31 -13.24
CA SER A 150 2.72 -13.30 -13.25
C SER A 150 1.91 -13.29 -11.95
N GLU A 151 2.57 -12.95 -10.85
CA GLU A 151 2.02 -12.86 -9.50
C GLU A 151 0.95 -11.77 -9.37
N ILE A 152 0.76 -10.90 -10.37
CA ILE A 152 -0.41 -10.02 -10.42
C ILE A 152 -1.71 -10.83 -10.37
N GLY A 153 -1.74 -12.05 -10.91
CA GLY A 153 -2.90 -12.95 -10.87
C GLY A 153 -3.27 -13.44 -9.46
N GLN A 154 -2.36 -13.30 -8.49
CA GLN A 154 -2.60 -13.70 -7.09
C GLN A 154 -3.44 -12.67 -6.32
N LEU A 155 -3.66 -11.47 -6.88
CA LEU A 155 -4.50 -10.43 -6.29
C LEU A 155 -5.99 -10.74 -6.50
N THR A 156 -6.48 -11.87 -6.01
CA THR A 156 -7.82 -12.39 -6.35
C THR A 156 -8.98 -11.51 -5.90
N GLU A 157 -8.76 -10.61 -4.94
CA GLU A 157 -9.73 -9.61 -4.48
C GLU A 157 -9.73 -8.32 -5.32
N LEU A 158 -8.85 -8.20 -6.31
CA LEU A 158 -8.67 -6.99 -7.11
C LEU A 158 -9.89 -6.73 -7.99
N ARG A 159 -10.48 -5.54 -7.85
CA ARG A 159 -11.68 -5.09 -8.56
C ARG A 159 -11.35 -4.04 -9.61
N GLU A 160 -10.37 -3.19 -9.33
CA GLU A 160 -9.99 -2.09 -10.20
C GLU A 160 -8.46 -2.04 -10.36
N LEU A 161 -8.01 -2.06 -11.61
CA LEU A 161 -6.60 -1.98 -11.97
C LEU A 161 -6.39 -0.88 -13.02
N PHE A 162 -5.65 0.15 -12.65
CA PHE A 162 -5.36 1.28 -13.53
C PHE A 162 -3.91 1.28 -13.95
N LEU A 163 -3.65 1.05 -15.24
CA LEU A 163 -2.31 0.92 -15.82
C LEU A 163 -2.10 1.87 -17.01
N SER A 164 -2.96 2.89 -17.16
CA SER A 164 -2.86 3.84 -18.26
C SER A 164 -1.51 4.58 -18.26
N ASN A 165 -1.08 5.08 -19.42
CA ASN A 165 0.17 5.85 -19.56
C ASN A 165 1.39 5.10 -18.99
N ASN A 166 1.56 3.86 -19.45
CA ASN A 166 2.73 3.02 -19.15
C ASN A 166 3.39 2.56 -20.46
N LYS A 167 4.35 1.65 -20.38
CA LYS A 167 5.11 1.14 -21.54
C LYS A 167 4.80 -0.34 -21.83
N LEU A 168 3.65 -0.85 -21.35
CA LEU A 168 3.30 -2.27 -21.43
C LEU A 168 3.16 -2.71 -22.89
N ARG A 169 3.80 -3.83 -23.22
CA ARG A 169 3.67 -4.50 -24.52
C ARG A 169 2.84 -5.77 -24.43
N ALA A 170 2.62 -6.32 -23.25
CA ALA A 170 1.76 -7.47 -23.03
C ALA A 170 1.30 -7.46 -21.57
N LEU A 171 0.29 -8.27 -21.27
CA LEU A 171 -0.04 -8.67 -19.90
C LEU A 171 0.32 -10.15 -19.74
N PRO A 172 0.68 -10.59 -18.53
CA PRO A 172 0.83 -12.02 -18.23
C PRO A 172 -0.54 -12.72 -18.35
N PRO A 173 -0.61 -13.97 -18.86
CA PRO A 173 -1.86 -14.71 -18.96
C PRO A 173 -2.55 -14.93 -17.60
N GLU A 174 -1.78 -14.92 -16.51
CA GLU A 174 -2.27 -14.99 -15.13
C GLU A 174 -3.20 -13.83 -14.77
N ILE A 175 -3.25 -12.75 -15.56
CA ILE A 175 -4.27 -11.69 -15.38
C ILE A 175 -5.70 -12.28 -15.45
N SER A 176 -5.91 -13.39 -16.15
CA SER A 176 -7.19 -14.12 -16.20
C SER A 176 -7.63 -14.70 -14.86
N GLN A 177 -6.72 -14.84 -13.89
CA GLN A 177 -7.01 -15.33 -12.53
C GLN A 177 -7.74 -14.28 -11.68
N LEU A 178 -7.74 -13.01 -12.11
CA LEU A 178 -8.41 -11.90 -11.44
C LEU A 178 -9.93 -11.96 -11.64
N SER A 179 -10.57 -12.98 -11.08
CA SER A 179 -12.01 -13.26 -11.25
C SER A 179 -12.95 -12.17 -10.73
N GLN A 180 -12.47 -11.29 -9.86
CA GLN A 180 -13.23 -10.16 -9.30
C GLN A 180 -12.98 -8.84 -10.06
N LEU A 181 -12.13 -8.83 -11.09
CA LEU A 181 -11.71 -7.60 -11.77
C LEU A 181 -12.84 -7.04 -12.63
N ARG A 182 -13.37 -5.89 -12.22
CA ARG A 182 -14.48 -5.22 -12.90
C ARG A 182 -13.99 -4.18 -13.89
N THR A 183 -12.86 -3.56 -13.62
CA THR A 183 -12.36 -2.43 -14.40
C THR A 183 -10.85 -2.52 -14.58
N LEU A 184 -10.44 -2.45 -15.85
CA LEU A 184 -9.04 -2.48 -16.26
C LEU A 184 -8.76 -1.32 -17.23
N HIS A 185 -7.94 -0.35 -16.81
CA HIS A 185 -7.52 0.75 -17.69
C HIS A 185 -6.13 0.48 -18.26
N LEU A 186 -6.02 0.46 -19.59
CA LEU A 186 -4.79 0.18 -20.35
C LEU A 186 -4.48 1.25 -21.40
N GLY A 187 -5.14 2.41 -21.33
CA GLY A 187 -4.92 3.54 -22.22
C GLY A 187 -3.44 3.91 -22.36
N ASN A 188 -3.05 4.39 -23.54
CA ASN A 188 -1.69 4.88 -23.78
C ASN A 188 -0.55 3.92 -23.34
N ASN A 189 -0.69 2.64 -23.68
CA ASN A 189 0.37 1.63 -23.61
C ASN A 189 0.81 1.20 -25.03
N HIS A 190 1.85 0.38 -25.13
CA HIS A 190 2.34 -0.18 -26.40
C HIS A 190 1.63 -1.49 -26.80
N LEU A 191 0.33 -1.61 -26.50
CA LEU A 191 -0.48 -2.79 -26.78
C LEU A 191 -1.08 -2.71 -28.20
N ASN A 192 -0.62 -3.60 -29.09
CA ASN A 192 -1.12 -3.74 -30.45
C ASN A 192 -2.48 -4.46 -30.51
N ARG A 193 -3.13 -4.46 -31.68
CA ARG A 193 -4.46 -5.07 -31.87
C ARG A 193 -4.53 -6.55 -31.45
N LYS A 194 -3.50 -7.34 -31.72
CA LYS A 194 -3.45 -8.76 -31.36
C LYS A 194 -3.45 -8.93 -29.84
N GLN A 195 -2.64 -8.15 -29.14
CA GLN A 195 -2.58 -8.18 -27.67
C GLN A 195 -3.90 -7.74 -27.04
N ARG A 196 -4.52 -6.67 -27.56
CA ARG A 196 -5.83 -6.22 -27.09
C ARG A 196 -6.90 -7.30 -27.23
N ALA A 197 -6.93 -8.01 -28.36
CA ALA A 197 -7.87 -9.11 -28.59
C ALA A 197 -7.66 -10.27 -27.60
N ILE A 198 -6.40 -10.68 -27.37
CA ILE A 198 -6.06 -11.75 -26.42
C ILE A 198 -6.45 -11.34 -24.98
N ILE A 199 -6.11 -10.12 -24.55
CA ILE A 199 -6.46 -9.62 -23.22
C ILE A 199 -7.98 -9.58 -23.03
N THR A 200 -8.73 -9.15 -24.06
CA THR A 200 -10.21 -9.17 -24.04
C THR A 200 -10.74 -10.60 -23.87
N SER A 201 -10.12 -11.60 -24.50
CA SER A 201 -10.51 -13.00 -24.35
C SER A 201 -10.22 -13.57 -22.97
N TRP A 202 -9.16 -13.10 -22.29
CA TRP A 202 -8.81 -13.51 -20.93
C TRP A 202 -9.76 -12.95 -19.88
N LEU A 203 -10.39 -11.80 -20.14
CA LEU A 203 -11.21 -11.07 -19.17
C LEU A 203 -12.58 -10.67 -19.75
N PRO A 204 -13.42 -11.63 -20.16
CA PRO A 204 -14.70 -11.34 -20.82
C PRO A 204 -15.72 -10.64 -19.90
N HIS A 205 -15.54 -10.72 -18.57
CA HIS A 205 -16.40 -10.10 -17.56
C HIS A 205 -15.95 -8.68 -17.18
N CYS A 206 -14.76 -8.25 -17.60
CA CYS A 206 -14.14 -7.02 -17.16
C CYS A 206 -14.40 -5.89 -18.16
N PHE A 207 -14.70 -4.68 -17.67
CA PHE A 207 -14.69 -3.48 -18.49
C PHE A 207 -13.25 -3.03 -18.74
N ILE A 208 -12.81 -3.10 -20.00
CA ILE A 208 -11.46 -2.72 -20.39
C ILE A 208 -11.46 -1.38 -21.12
N SER A 209 -10.87 -0.36 -20.51
CA SER A 209 -10.62 0.93 -21.16
C SER A 209 -9.30 0.90 -21.92
N TRP A 210 -9.38 1.10 -23.24
CA TRP A 210 -8.22 1.26 -24.12
C TRP A 210 -7.88 2.73 -24.43
N ARG A 211 -8.70 3.66 -23.92
CA ARG A 211 -8.50 5.11 -24.00
C ARG A 211 -7.65 5.57 -22.84
#